data_AF-A0A7Y4R6L9-F1
#
_entry.id   AF-A0A7Y4R6L9-F1
#
_cell.length_a   1.000
_cell.length_b   1.000
_cell.length_c   1.000
_cell.angle_alpha   90.00
_cell.angle_beta   90.00
_cell.angle_gamma   90.00
#
_symmetry.space_group_name_H-M   'P 1'
#
loop_
_entity.id
_entity.type
_entity.pdbx_description
1 polymer ?
#
loop_
_entity_poly.entity_id
_entity_poly.type
_entity_poly.pdbx_seq_one_letter_code
_entity_poly.pdbx_strand_id
1 'polypeptide(L)' 'MPPESVKIWVDAEGDFVEVTFRDAPGYFRETSDARVMEKVDEEGRILGFSILHVSSLRSRTPFKVSLR' A
#
# COMPACT_ATOMS: atom_id res chain seq x y z
N MET A 1 13.91 11.69 -5.28
CA MET A 1 12.82 12.50 -5.88
C MET A 1 11.55 11.69 -5.73
N PRO A 2 10.47 12.21 -5.15
CA PRO A 2 9.20 11.48 -5.13
C PRO A 2 8.79 11.17 -6.58
N PRO A 3 8.03 10.09 -6.82
CA PRO A 3 7.54 9.79 -8.15
C PRO A 3 6.71 10.97 -8.66
N GLU A 4 6.90 11.38 -9.93
CA GLU A 4 6.17 12.51 -10.53
C GLU A 4 4.65 12.25 -10.61
N SER A 5 4.25 10.97 -10.57
CA SER A 5 2.85 10.55 -10.47
C SER A 5 2.73 9.27 -9.63
N VAL A 6 1.59 9.13 -8.93
CA VAL A 6 1.25 7.94 -8.15
C VAL A 6 0.01 7.33 -8.77
N LYS A 7 0.01 6.01 -8.97
CA LYS A 7 -1.17 5.28 -9.43
C LYS A 7 -1.95 4.78 -8.21
N ILE A 8 -3.23 5.10 -8.16
CA ILE A 8 -4.13 4.66 -7.09
C ILE A 8 -5.19 3.76 -7.72
N TRP A 9 -5.34 2.55 -7.18
CA TRP A 9 -6.39 1.62 -7.54
C TRP A 9 -7.34 1.48 -6.35
N VAL A 10 -8.64 1.63 -6.60
CA VAL A 10 -9.67 1.57 -5.57
C VAL A 10 -10.67 0.51 -5.96
N ASP A 11 -10.83 -0.48 -5.09
CA ASP A 11 -11.89 -1.47 -5.15
C ASP A 11 -12.80 -1.28 -3.95
N ALA A 12 -13.95 -0.65 -4.20
CA ALA A 12 -14.94 -0.40 -3.17
C ALA A 12 -15.68 -1.67 -2.73
N GLU A 13 -15.80 -2.67 -3.62
CA GLU A 13 -16.48 -3.92 -3.33
C GLU A 13 -15.58 -4.83 -2.47
N GLY A 14 -14.29 -4.89 -2.80
CA GLY A 14 -13.27 -5.61 -2.02
C GLY A 14 -12.78 -4.88 -0.76
N ASP A 15 -13.27 -3.67 -0.49
CA ASP A 15 -12.80 -2.78 0.61
C ASP A 15 -11.27 -2.61 0.62
N PHE A 16 -10.73 -2.26 -0.55
CA PHE A 16 -9.30 -2.31 -0.85
C PHE A 16 -8.82 -1.07 -1.59
N VAL A 17 -7.60 -0.62 -1.25
CA VAL A 17 -6.87 0.42 -1.97
C VAL A 17 -5.43 -0.03 -2.21
N GLU A 18 -4.94 0.14 -3.44
CA GLU A 18 -3.53 0.01 -3.77
C GLU A 18 -2.95 1.35 -4.23
N VAL A 19 -1.75 1.66 -3.77
CA VAL A 19 -0.98 2.85 -4.14
C VAL A 19 0.37 2.39 -4.71
N THR A 20 0.62 2.68 -5.99
CA THR A 20 1.86 2.34 -6.68
C THR A 20 2.66 3.61 -6.99
N PHE A 21 3.91 3.64 -6.51
CA PHE A 21 4.90 4.69 -6.75
C PHE A 21 5.73 4.45 -8.00
N ARG A 22 6.01 3.18 -8.32
CA ARG A 22 6.81 2.76 -9.46
C ARG A 22 6.21 1.50 -10.07
N ASP A 23 5.90 1.57 -11.36
CA ASP A 23 5.39 0.42 -12.11
C ASP A 23 6.56 -0.49 -12.49
N ALA A 24 6.78 -1.54 -11.69
CA ALA A 24 7.81 -2.54 -11.88
C ALA A 24 7.35 -3.89 -11.30
N PRO A 25 7.94 -5.02 -11.74
CA PRO A 25 7.70 -6.32 -11.13
C PRO A 25 8.06 -6.31 -9.64
N GLY A 26 7.23 -6.95 -8.83
CA GLY A 26 7.44 -7.06 -7.40
C GLY A 26 6.39 -7.92 -6.74
N TYR A 27 6.58 -8.17 -5.45
CA TYR A 27 5.70 -9.00 -4.64
C TYR A 27 5.26 -8.24 -3.38
N PHE A 28 4.14 -8.66 -2.81
CA PHE A 28 3.63 -8.11 -1.57
C PHE A 28 4.21 -8.85 -0.37
N ARG A 29 4.56 -8.10 0.69
CA ARG A 29 4.89 -8.65 2.00
C ARG A 29 4.14 -7.89 3.10
N GLU A 30 3.89 -8.57 4.21
CA GLU A 30 3.17 -8.00 5.35
C GLU A 30 3.99 -6.91 6.04
N THR A 31 3.31 -5.86 6.50
CA THR A 31 3.90 -4.88 7.43
C THR A 31 3.59 -5.26 8.88
N SER A 32 3.92 -4.37 9.84
CA SER A 32 3.50 -4.55 11.23
C SER A 32 1.98 -4.51 11.44
N ASP A 33 1.22 -4.00 10.46
CA ASP A 33 -0.23 -4.01 10.47
C ASP A 33 -0.73 -4.93 9.35
N ALA A 34 -1.45 -5.99 9.69
CA ALA A 34 -1.94 -6.99 8.72
C ALA A 34 -2.90 -6.40 7.66
N ARG A 35 -3.43 -5.18 7.89
CA ARG A 35 -4.22 -4.48 6.87
C ARG A 35 -3.35 -3.84 5.80
N VAL A 36 -2.05 -3.67 6.04
CA VAL A 36 -1.15 -2.98 5.13
C VAL A 36 -0.10 -3.95 4.62
N MET A 37 -0.04 -4.07 3.30
CA MET A 37 0.98 -4.84 2.59
C MET A 37 1.87 -3.87 1.83
N GLU A 38 3.18 -4.08 1.84
CA GLU A 38 4.09 -3.32 1.00
C GLU A 38 4.47 -4.14 -0.23
N LYS A 39 4.50 -3.48 -1.39
CA LYS A 39 4.97 -4.07 -2.64
C LYS A 39 6.43 -3.72 -2.80
N VAL A 40 7.29 -4.73 -2.91
CA VAL A 40 8.75 -4.55 -3.05
C VAL A 40 9.27 -5.26 -4.29
N ASP A 41 10.37 -4.74 -4.84
CA ASP A 41 11.13 -5.46 -5.88
C ASP A 41 12.10 -6.51 -5.27
N GLU A 42 12.86 -7.18 -6.13
CA GLU A 42 13.84 -8.20 -5.71
C GLU A 42 14.97 -7.63 -4.83
N GLU A 43 15.25 -6.34 -4.93
CA GLU A 43 16.24 -5.63 -4.11
C GLU A 43 15.64 -5.12 -2.79
N GLY A 44 14.35 -5.37 -2.55
CA GLY A 44 13.62 -4.93 -1.36
C GLY A 44 13.21 -3.46 -1.40
N ARG A 45 13.31 -2.78 -2.54
CA ARG A 45 12.89 -1.38 -2.68
C ARG A 45 11.38 -1.30 -2.81
N ILE A 46 10.77 -0.37 -2.07
CA ILE A 46 9.33 -0.18 -2.07
C ILE A 46 8.87 0.37 -3.42
N LEU A 47 7.95 -0.35 -4.04
CA LEU A 47 7.23 -0.01 -5.27
C LEU A 47 5.86 0.63 -4.99
N GLY A 48 5.30 0.34 -3.82
CA GLY A 48 3.97 0.78 -3.42
C GLY A 48 3.50 0.08 -2.15
N PHE A 49 2.22 0.26 -1.81
CA PHE A 49 1.57 -0.43 -0.71
C PHE A 49 0.09 -0.63 -1.03
N SER A 50 -0.54 -1.57 -0.33
CA SER A 50 -1.99 -1.74 -0.34
C SER A 50 -2.56 -1.73 1.07
N ILE A 51 -3.82 -1.37 1.16
CA ILE A 51 -4.61 -1.33 2.38
C ILE A 51 -5.85 -2.20 2.17
N LEU A 52 -6.01 -3.20 3.01
CA LEU A 52 -7.18 -4.04 3.16
C LEU A 52 -8.11 -3.48 4.24
N HIS A 53 -9.40 -3.75 4.10
CA HIS A 53 -10.42 -3.33 5.07
C HIS A 53 -10.40 -1.80 5.32
N VAL A 54 -10.28 -1.01 4.25
CA VAL A 54 -10.12 0.45 4.32
C VAL A 54 -11.26 1.11 5.09
N SER A 55 -12.49 0.60 4.95
CA SER A 55 -13.66 1.08 5.67
C SER A 55 -13.51 1.01 7.19
N SER A 56 -12.73 0.06 7.72
CA SER A 56 -12.46 -0.10 9.15
C SER A 56 -11.60 1.05 9.73
N LEU A 57 -10.92 1.82 8.88
CA LEU A 57 -10.03 2.90 9.30
C LEU A 57 -10.78 4.19 9.68
N ARG A 58 -12.08 4.30 9.37
CA ARG A 58 -12.92 5.50 9.63
C ARG A 58 -12.91 5.96 11.09
N SER A 59 -12.68 5.05 12.03
CA SER A 59 -12.65 5.34 13.47
C SER A 59 -11.24 5.61 14.03
N ARG A 60 -10.19 5.45 13.22
CA ARG A 60 -8.77 5.58 13.63
C ARG A 60 -8.03 6.57 12.73
N THR A 61 -8.18 7.85 13.04
CA THR A 61 -7.53 8.95 12.31
C THR A 61 -6.59 9.74 13.23
N PRO A 62 -5.30 9.94 12.87
CA PRO A 62 -4.66 9.43 11.65
C PRO A 62 -4.34 7.94 11.76
N PHE A 63 -4.56 7.21 10.66
CA PHE A 63 -4.01 5.87 10.50
C PHE A 63 -2.53 6.00 10.10
N LYS A 64 -1.63 5.43 10.92
CA LYS A 64 -0.19 5.50 10.70
C LYS A 64 0.40 4.10 10.65
N VAL A 65 1.22 3.85 9.65
CA VAL A 65 1.98 2.62 9.45
C VAL A 65 3.36 2.96 8.89
N SER A 66 4.36 2.15 9.20
CA SER A 66 5.70 2.28 8.64
C SER A 66 5.91 1.23 7.56
N LEU A 67 6.40 1.67 6.41
CA LEU A 67 6.92 0.79 5.35
C LEU A 67 8.43 0.62 5.56
N ARG A 68 9.00 -0.51 5.15
CA ARG A 68 10.41 -0.88 5.40
C ARG A 68 11.28 -0.87 4.15
#